data_AF-A0A8J7CCP8-F1
#
_entry.id   AF-A0A8J7CCP8-F1
#
_cell.length_a   1.000
_cell.length_b   1.000
_cell.length_c   1.000
_cell.angle_alpha   90.00
_cell.angle_beta   90.00
_cell.angle_gamma   90.00
#
_symmetry.space_group_name_H-M   'P 1'
#
loop_
_entity.id
_entity.type
_entity.pdbx_description
1 polymer ?
#
loop_
_entity_poly.entity_id
_entity_poly.type
_entity_poly.pdbx_seq_one_letter_code
_entity_poly.pdbx_strand_id
1 'polypeptide(L)' 'MRRLPFGEPEEIIAAVLVAADVVADHGVLLLPTESFYGLGADPACVDSVARICA' A
#
# COMPACT_ATOMS: atom_id res chain seq x y z
N MET A 1 0.59 -25.48 2.56
CA MET A 1 0.82 -24.07 2.92
C MET A 1 0.63 -23.23 1.68
N ARG A 2 -0.14 -22.13 1.76
CA ARG A 2 -0.41 -21.25 0.61
C ARG A 2 0.84 -20.39 0.38
N ARG A 3 1.46 -20.50 -0.80
CA ARG A 3 2.65 -19.69 -1.16
C ARG A 3 2.22 -18.22 -1.21
N LEU A 4 2.82 -17.38 -0.37
CA LEU A 4 2.61 -15.93 -0.46
C LEU A 4 3.21 -15.44 -1.78
N PRO A 5 2.56 -14.47 -2.47
CA PRO A 5 3.00 -14.02 -3.79
C PRO A 5 4.29 -13.18 -3.79
N PHE A 6 4.93 -13.01 -2.64
CA PHE A 6 6.15 -12.20 -2.43
C PHE A 6 7.16 -12.99 -1.61
N GLY A 7 7.66 -14.09 -2.17
CA GLY A 7 8.61 -14.98 -1.52
C GLY A 7 10.07 -14.57 -1.73
N GLU A 8 10.36 -13.88 -2.83
CA GLU A 8 11.71 -13.47 -3.20
C GLU A 8 11.92 -11.95 -2.99
N PRO A 9 13.14 -11.50 -2.62
CA PRO A 9 13.43 -10.09 -2.39
C PRO A 9 13.06 -9.15 -3.56
N GLU A 10 13.23 -9.62 -4.80
CA GLU A 10 12.93 -8.85 -6.01
C GLU A 10 11.43 -8.57 -6.17
N GLU A 11 10.58 -9.52 -5.76
CA GLU A 11 9.11 -9.37 -5.79
C GLU A 11 8.66 -8.30 -4.79
N ILE A 12 9.33 -8.22 -3.64
CA ILE A 12 9.08 -7.19 -2.62
C ILE A 12 9.49 -5.82 -3.14
N ILE A 13 10.67 -5.70 -3.75
CA ILE A 13 11.15 -4.43 -4.32
C ILE A 13 10.18 -3.91 -5.38
N ALA A 14 9.72 -4.78 -6.29
CA ALA A 14 8.75 -4.40 -7.32
C ALA A 14 7.43 -3.89 -6.72
N ALA A 15 6.90 -4.57 -5.69
CA ALA A 15 5.68 -4.14 -5.00
C ALA A 15 5.86 -2.79 -4.29
N VAL A 16 7.03 -2.56 -3.66
CA VAL A 16 7.36 -1.29 -2.99
C VAL A 16 7.45 -0.14 -3.99
N LEU A 17 8.04 -0.36 -5.17
CA LEU A 17 8.13 0.68 -6.20
C LEU A 17 6.74 1.13 -6.68
N VAL A 18 5.84 0.19 -6.96
CA VAL A 18 4.45 0.51 -7.34
C VAL A 18 3.72 1.25 -6.21
N ALA A 19 3.90 0.83 -4.97
CA ALA A 19 3.31 1.50 -3.82
C ALA A 19 3.85 2.94 -3.65
N ALA A 20 5.15 3.14 -3.89
CA ALA A 20 5.78 4.45 -3.82
C ALA A 20 5.21 5.42 -4.88
N ASP A 21 5.01 4.96 -6.11
CA ASP A 21 4.42 5.77 -7.19
C ASP A 21 3.00 6.23 -6.82
N VAL A 22 2.17 5.32 -6.28
CA VAL A 22 0.81 5.68 -5.83
C VAL A 22 0.85 6.73 -4.72
N VAL A 23 1.78 6.61 -3.76
CA VAL A 23 1.91 7.59 -2.67
C VAL A 23 2.41 8.93 -3.19
N ALA A 24 3.36 8.93 -4.13
CA ALA A 24 3.87 10.14 -4.77
C ALA A 24 2.77 10.90 -5.52
N ASP A 25 1.81 10.19 -6.12
CA ASP A 25 0.64 10.76 -6.79
C ASP A 25 -0.52 11.10 -5.82
N HIS A 26 -0.27 11.13 -4.51
CA HIS A 26 -1.28 11.38 -3.47
C HIS A 26 -2.46 10.41 -3.53
N GLY A 27 -2.17 9.15 -3.89
CA GLY A 27 -3.12 8.05 -3.89
C GLY A 27 -3.31 7.42 -2.51
N VAL A 28 -4.19 6.43 -2.46
CA VAL A 28 -4.46 5.59 -1.28
C VAL A 28 -4.16 4.14 -1.64
N LEU A 29 -3.45 3.44 -0.75
CA LEU A 29 -3.11 2.03 -0.87
C LEU A 29 -4.08 1.16 -0.09
N LEU A 30 -4.44 0.02 -0.67
CA LEU A 30 -5.07 -1.09 0.06
C LEU A 30 -3.98 -2.04 0.54
N LEU A 31 -3.88 -2.24 1.85
CA LEU A 31 -2.87 -3.07 2.50
C LEU A 31 -3.50 -4.38 3.00
N PRO A 32 -3.38 -5.48 2.25
CA PRO A 32 -3.83 -6.78 2.72
C PRO A 32 -2.93 -7.27 3.86
N THR A 33 -3.52 -7.61 5.00
CA THR A 33 -2.87 -8.37 6.07
C THR A 33 -3.49 -9.77 6.14
N GLU A 34 -2.90 -10.66 6.95
CA GLU A 34 -3.44 -12.01 7.13
C GLU A 34 -4.87 -12.02 7.71
N SER A 35 -5.26 -10.97 8.45
CA SER A 35 -6.52 -10.95 9.23
C SER A 35 -7.49 -9.83 8.83
N PHE A 36 -7.02 -8.79 8.13
CA PHE A 36 -7.84 -7.66 7.72
C PHE A 36 -7.21 -6.90 6.55
N TYR A 37 -7.99 -6.01 5.93
CA TYR A 37 -7.48 -5.02 4.98
C TYR A 37 -7.35 -3.67 5.68
N GLY A 38 -6.20 -3.01 5.53
CA GLY A 38 -5.99 -1.63 5.95
C GLY A 38 -5.95 -0.67 4.76
N LEU A 39 -6.16 0.62 5.02
CA LEU A 39 -5.89 1.68 4.06
C LEU A 39 -4.64 2.46 4.50
N GLY A 40 -3.79 2.81 3.55
CA GLY A 40 -2.58 3.60 3.78
C GLY A 40 -2.52 4.81 2.85
N ALA A 41 -2.07 5.95 3.37
CA ALA A 41 -1.83 7.16 2.61
C ALA A 41 -0.65 7.93 3.24
N ASP A 42 -0.10 8.90 2.51
CA ASP A 42 0.84 9.87 3.08
C ASP A 42 0.13 10.72 4.16
N PRO A 43 0.54 10.66 5.44
CA PRO A 43 -0.09 11.43 6.50
C PRO A 43 0.13 12.94 6.38
N ALA A 44 1.12 13.39 5.59
CA ALA A 44 1.34 14.80 5.33
C ALA A 44 0.40 15.36 4.25
N CYS A 45 -0.26 14.50 3.46
CA CYS A 45 -1.18 14.92 2.41
C CYS A 45 -2.63 14.93 2.94
N VAL A 46 -3.13 16.12 3.26
CA VAL A 46 -4.48 16.32 3.82
C VAL A 46 -5.57 15.70 2.93
N ASP A 47 -5.46 15.86 1.61
CA ASP A 47 -6.46 15.34 0.66
C ASP A 47 -6.49 13.81 0.63
N SER A 48 -5.33 13.16 0.69
CA SER A 48 -5.23 11.70 0.73
C SER A 48 -5.79 11.13 2.03
N VAL A 49 -5.53 11.80 3.16
CA VAL A 49 -6.09 11.43 4.46
C VAL A 49 -7.61 11.59 4.45
N ALA A 50 -8.13 12.70 3.90
CA ALA A 50 -9.57 12.95 3.80
C ALA A 50 -10.30 11.85 3.02
N ARG A 51 -9.68 11.27 1.99
CA ARG A 51 -10.25 10.14 1.23
C ARG A 51 -10.38 8.85 2.05
N ILE A 52 -9.55 8.65 3.09
CA ILE A 52 -9.67 7.50 4.01
C ILE A 52 -10.79 7.72 5.03
N CYS A 53 -11.01 8.97 5.45
CA CYS A 53 -11.97 9.31 6.50
C CYS A 53 -13.41 9.51 6.01
N ALA A 54 -13.65 9.52 4.70
CA ALA A 54 -14.97 9.65 4.08
C ALA A 54 -15.74 8.33 4.06
#